data_AF-A0A816HSL4-F1
#
_entry.id   AF-A0A816HSL4-F1
#
_cell.length_a   1.000
_cell.length_b   1.000
_cell.length_c   1.000
_cell.angle_alpha   90.00
_cell.angle_beta   90.00
_cell.angle_gamma   90.00
#
_symmetry.space_group_name_H-M   'P 1'
#
loop_
_entity.id
_entity.type
_entity.pdbx_description
1 polymer ?
#
loop_
_entity_poly.entity_id
_entity_poly.type
_entity_poly.pdbx_seq_one_letter_code
_entity_poly.pdbx_strand_id
1 'polypeptide(L)'
;GRSETLSFESEFNTICSTLSSNDALLLIINEIGRGYLYNVKCRTLIGIHRFGHDVRTIKFSPDSNQLLGADMDLASMESIPYIPGENDDQEIPTSSNGHVDRNDDDNDNEELDDVVEPERIKLLAKNKNV
;
A
#
# COMPACT_ATOMS: atom_id res chain seq x y z
N GLY A 1 -17.80 25.12 -3.23
CA GLY A 1 -17.01 23.97 -2.75
C GLY A 1 -15.74 24.49 -2.14
N ARG A 2 -15.32 23.94 -0.99
CA ARG A 2 -14.02 24.23 -0.40
C ARG A 2 -13.06 23.14 -0.90
N SER A 3 -11.96 23.54 -1.52
CA SER A 3 -10.88 22.63 -1.93
C SER A 3 -9.87 22.53 -0.80
N GLU A 4 -9.36 21.33 -0.55
CA GLU A 4 -8.36 21.07 0.49
C GLU A 4 -7.28 20.15 -0.05
N THR A 5 -6.05 20.34 0.43
CA THR A 5 -4.91 19.49 0.08
C THR A 5 -4.88 18.28 1.00
N LEU A 6 -4.48 17.13 0.47
CA LEU A 6 -4.31 15.91 1.26
C LEU A 6 -3.22 16.12 2.32
N SER A 7 -3.33 15.40 3.43
CA SER A 7 -2.42 15.47 4.58
C SER A 7 -1.10 14.73 4.39
N PHE A 8 -0.81 14.23 3.19
CA PHE A 8 0.43 13.54 2.85
C PHE A 8 1.06 14.14 1.59
N GLU A 9 2.36 13.93 1.45
CA GLU A 9 3.16 14.37 0.31
C GLU A 9 3.94 13.18 -0.25
N SER A 10 4.03 13.09 -1.58
CA SER A 10 4.92 12.13 -2.23
C SER A 10 6.27 12.78 -2.49
N GLU A 11 7.35 12.04 -2.28
CA GLU A 11 8.72 12.45 -2.60
C GLU A 11 8.94 12.66 -4.11
N PHE A 12 8.03 12.16 -4.93
CA PHE A 12 8.13 12.11 -6.39
C PHE A 12 6.84 12.61 -7.04
N ASN A 13 6.91 12.94 -8.34
CA ASN A 13 5.75 13.44 -9.06
C ASN A 13 4.65 12.38 -9.15
N THR A 14 3.40 12.81 -9.00
CA THR A 14 2.22 11.95 -9.24
C THR A 14 2.01 11.75 -10.75
N ILE A 15 1.80 10.51 -11.16
CA ILE A 15 1.58 10.14 -12.58
C ILE A 15 0.14 9.70 -12.85
N CYS A 16 -0.54 9.07 -11.89
CA CYS A 16 -1.95 8.71 -12.02
C CYS A 16 -2.65 8.64 -10.67
N SER A 17 -3.97 8.77 -10.68
CA SER A 17 -4.82 8.62 -9.50
C SER A 17 -6.18 8.06 -9.87
N THR A 18 -6.83 7.39 -8.92
CA THR A 18 -8.22 6.92 -9.10
C THR A 18 -8.94 6.91 -7.77
N LEU A 19 -10.24 7.20 -7.83
CA LEU A 19 -11.17 7.10 -6.71
C LEU A 19 -11.93 5.78 -6.80
N SER A 20 -12.23 5.15 -5.67
CA SER A 20 -13.09 3.98 -5.59
C SER A 20 -14.55 4.35 -5.86
N SER A 21 -15.34 3.41 -6.35
CA SER A 21 -16.76 3.64 -6.70
C SER A 21 -17.65 3.97 -5.49
N ASN A 22 -17.18 3.72 -4.27
CA ASN A 22 -17.86 4.08 -3.02
C ASN A 22 -17.37 5.42 -2.40
N ASP A 23 -16.57 6.17 -3.15
CA ASP A 23 -15.99 7.47 -2.79
C ASP A 23 -15.23 7.48 -1.45
N ALA A 24 -14.75 6.32 -1.00
CA ALA A 24 -14.06 6.17 0.28
C ALA A 24 -12.53 6.17 0.13
N LEU A 25 -12.03 5.63 -0.98
CA LEU A 25 -10.61 5.38 -1.19
C LEU A 25 -10.10 6.13 -2.40
N LEU A 26 -8.98 6.81 -2.21
CA LEU A 26 -8.20 7.43 -3.26
C LEU A 26 -6.86 6.71 -3.34
N LEU A 27 -6.50 6.22 -4.52
CA LEU A 27 -5.17 5.69 -4.80
C LEU A 27 -4.43 6.69 -5.69
N ILE A 28 -3.23 7.08 -5.26
CA ILE A 28 -2.34 8.00 -6.00
C ILE A 28 -1.02 7.29 -6.24
N ILE A 29 -0.54 7.25 -7.49
CA ILE A 29 0.74 6.63 -7.84
C ILE A 29 1.73 7.69 -8.32
N ASN A 30 2.96 7.58 -7.85
CA ASN A 30 4.06 8.43 -8.26
C ASN A 30 4.95 7.80 -9.35
N GLU A 31 5.91 8.58 -9.87
CA GLU A 31 6.75 8.19 -11.01
C GLU A 31 7.67 6.99 -10.77
N ILE A 32 7.85 6.58 -9.50
CA ILE A 32 8.61 5.38 -9.12
C ILE A 32 7.72 4.17 -8.80
N GLY A 33 6.43 4.24 -9.11
CA GLY A 33 5.47 3.14 -8.92
C GLY A 33 4.98 2.95 -7.48
N ARG A 34 5.25 3.88 -6.55
CA ARG A 34 4.66 3.82 -5.20
C ARG A 34 3.24 4.37 -5.24
N GLY A 35 2.28 3.53 -4.86
CA GLY A 35 0.88 3.86 -4.66
C GLY A 35 0.57 4.23 -3.21
N TYR A 36 -0.09 5.35 -2.99
CA TYR A 36 -0.56 5.84 -1.69
C TYR A 36 -2.06 5.63 -1.61
N LEU A 37 -2.50 4.73 -0.73
CA LEU A 37 -3.92 4.46 -0.50
C LEU A 37 -4.42 5.36 0.62
N TYR A 38 -5.35 6.25 0.30
CA TYR A 38 -5.84 7.30 1.19
C TYR A 38 -7.34 7.16 1.44
N ASN A 39 -7.75 7.21 2.70
CA ASN A 39 -9.17 7.28 3.08
C ASN A 39 -9.63 8.73 2.97
N VAL A 40 -10.49 9.02 1.99
CA VAL A 40 -10.98 10.37 1.72
C VAL A 40 -11.93 10.85 2.82
N LYS A 41 -12.70 9.94 3.43
CA LYS A 41 -13.69 10.27 4.46
C LYS A 41 -13.01 10.63 5.79
N CYS A 42 -12.05 9.80 6.21
CA CYS A 42 -11.31 9.98 7.46
C CYS A 42 -10.07 10.87 7.30
N ARG A 43 -9.72 11.24 6.07
CA ARG A 43 -8.57 12.08 5.72
C ARG A 43 -7.22 11.53 6.21
N THR A 44 -7.06 10.22 6.08
CA THR A 44 -5.87 9.52 6.57
C THR A 44 -5.22 8.68 5.48
N LEU A 45 -3.89 8.63 5.48
CA LEU A 45 -3.16 7.67 4.65
C LEU A 45 -3.29 6.29 5.29
N ILE A 46 -3.88 5.34 4.56
CA ILE A 46 -4.10 3.96 5.02
C ILE A 46 -2.83 3.14 4.86
N GLY A 47 -2.15 3.31 3.73
CA GLY A 47 -0.95 2.53 3.45
C GLY A 47 -0.31 2.86 2.11
N ILE A 48 0.78 2.14 1.86
CA ILE A 48 1.54 2.22 0.62
C ILE A 48 1.47 0.87 -0.07
N HIS A 49 1.15 0.88 -1.36
CA HIS A 49 1.08 -0.28 -2.22
C HIS A 49 2.12 -0.12 -3.33
N ARG A 50 2.78 -1.21 -3.73
CA ARG A 50 3.71 -1.24 -4.87
C ARG A 50 3.24 -2.31 -5.82
N PHE A 51 3.02 -1.92 -7.06
CA PHE A 51 2.81 -2.87 -8.14
C PHE A 51 4.14 -3.54 -8.47
N GLY A 52 4.10 -4.82 -8.87
CA GLY A 52 5.30 -5.56 -9.29
C GLY A 52 5.86 -5.13 -10.65
N HIS A 53 5.31 -4.07 -11.26
CA HIS A 53 5.69 -3.54 -12.55
C HIS A 53 5.39 -2.04 -12.62
N ASP A 54 5.91 -1.36 -13.65
CA ASP A 54 5.60 0.05 -13.90
C ASP A 54 4.09 0.23 -14.16
N VAL A 55 3.48 1.30 -13.63
CA VAL A 55 2.04 1.54 -13.79
C VAL A 55 1.80 2.94 -14.32
N ARG A 56 1.12 3.03 -15.47
CA ARG A 56 0.73 4.31 -16.08
C ARG A 56 -0.73 4.66 -15.87
N THR A 57 -1.57 3.65 -15.66
CA THR A 57 -2.99 3.84 -15.41
C THR A 57 -3.48 2.87 -14.35
N ILE A 58 -4.44 3.35 -13.56
CA ILE A 58 -5.12 2.57 -12.52
C ILE A 58 -6.62 2.79 -12.57
N LYS A 59 -7.36 1.72 -12.26
CA LYS A 59 -8.80 1.77 -12.05
C LYS A 59 -9.23 0.80 -10.95
N PHE A 60 -10.14 1.24 -10.10
CA PHE A 60 -10.90 0.33 -9.26
C PHE A 60 -11.91 -0.46 -10.11
N SER A 61 -12.16 -1.70 -9.71
CA SER A 61 -13.34 -2.43 -10.14
C SER A 61 -14.62 -1.72 -9.68
N PRO A 62 -15.78 -1.94 -10.35
CA PRO A 62 -17.04 -1.32 -9.94
C PRO A 62 -17.43 -1.60 -8.48
N ASP A 63 -17.11 -2.79 -7.97
CA ASP A 63 -17.34 -3.20 -6.57
C ASP A 63 -16.25 -2.70 -5.58
N SER A 64 -15.21 -2.01 -6.07
CA SER A 64 -14.07 -1.49 -5.30
C SER A 64 -13.23 -2.53 -4.57
N ASN A 65 -13.37 -3.82 -4.88
CA ASN A 65 -12.61 -4.89 -4.23
C ASN A 65 -11.28 -5.19 -4.92
N GLN A 66 -11.11 -4.72 -6.16
CA GLN A 66 -9.94 -5.00 -6.98
C GLN A 66 -9.41 -3.71 -7.63
N LEU A 67 -8.11 -3.71 -7.89
CA LEU A 67 -7.40 -2.68 -8.64
C LEU A 67 -6.84 -3.31 -9.91
N LEU A 68 -7.12 -2.68 -11.05
CA LEU A 68 -6.41 -2.93 -12.29
C LEU A 68 -5.30 -1.90 -12.43
N GLY A 69 -4.04 -2.36 -12.47
CA GLY A 69 -2.88 -1.57 -12.87
C GLY A 69 -2.45 -1.96 -14.27
N ALA A 70 -2.12 -0.98 -15.12
CA ALA A 70 -1.61 -1.28 -16.45
C ALA A 70 -0.50 -0.33 -16.90
N ASP A 71 0.38 -0.87 -17.72
CA ASP A 71 1.37 -0.18 -18.54
C ASP A 71 1.14 -0.50 -20.03
N MET A 72 2.10 -0.17 -20.90
CA MET A 72 2.05 -0.43 -22.34
C MET A 72 1.91 -1.91 -22.67
N ASP A 73 2.64 -2.79 -21.98
CA ASP A 73 2.75 -4.21 -22.34
C ASP A 73 2.08 -5.17 -21.34
N LEU A 74 1.71 -4.67 -20.16
CA LEU A 74 1.20 -5.51 -19.08
C LEU A 74 0.00 -4.86 -18.38
N ALA A 75 -0.99 -5.69 -18.06
CA ALA A 75 -2.07 -5.35 -17.15
C ALA A 75 -2.15 -6.42 -16.05
N SER A 76 -2.24 -5.98 -14.80
CA SER A 76 -2.39 -6.84 -13.62
C SER A 76 -3.62 -6.40 -12.84
N MET A 77 -4.29 -7.37 -12.23
CA MET A 77 -5.43 -7.13 -11.35
C MET A 77 -5.10 -7.70 -9.97
N GLU A 78 -5.20 -6.86 -8.95
CA GLU A 78 -4.82 -7.19 -7.58
C GLU A 78 -5.98 -6.89 -6.62
N SER A 79 -6.16 -7.75 -5.61
CA SER A 79 -7.15 -7.51 -4.55
C SER A 79 -6.67 -6.40 -3.62
N ILE A 80 -7.59 -5.53 -3.19
CA ILE A 80 -7.24 -4.46 -2.27
C ILE A 80 -7.24 -5.02 -0.84
N PRO A 81 -6.16 -4.81 -0.06
CA PRO A 81 -6.08 -5.32 1.31
C PRO A 81 -7.04 -4.62 2.28
N TYR A 82 -7.69 -3.52 1.88
CA TYR A 82 -8.54 -2.70 2.73
C TYR A 82 -10.02 -2.77 2.30
N ILE A 83 -10.87 -3.28 3.20
CA ILE A 83 -12.32 -3.27 3.08
C ILE A 83 -12.85 -2.12 3.97
N PRO A 84 -13.44 -1.07 3.40
CA PRO A 84 -14.01 0.03 4.18
C PRO A 84 -15.12 -0.47 5.11
N GLY A 85 -15.00 -0.19 6.41
CA GLY A 85 -16.03 -0.48 7.43
C GLY A 85 -15.81 -1.73 8.29
N GLU A 86 -14.81 -2.57 8.00
CA GLU A 86 -14.45 -3.71 8.87
C GLU A 86 -13.24 -3.43 9.79
N ASN A 87 -12.38 -2.47 9.43
CA ASN A 87 -11.07 -2.27 10.04
C ASN A 87 -10.85 -0.87 10.67
N ASP A 88 -11.92 -0.15 11.03
CA ASP A 88 -11.78 1.18 11.64
C ASP A 88 -11.09 1.16 13.02
N ASP A 89 -10.95 -0.02 13.64
CA ASP A 89 -10.34 -0.22 14.97
C ASP A 89 -8.98 -0.94 14.95
N GLN A 90 -8.40 -1.27 13.79
CA GLN A 90 -7.08 -1.91 13.74
C GLN A 90 -6.00 -0.88 13.38
N GLU A 91 -5.11 -0.59 14.33
CA GLU A 91 -3.81 0.03 14.04
C GLU A 91 -3.10 -0.85 13.01
N ILE A 92 -3.10 -0.40 11.76
CA ILE A 92 -2.29 -1.00 10.71
C ILE A 92 -0.84 -0.78 11.15
N PRO A 93 0.02 -1.82 11.18
CA PRO A 93 1.39 -1.65 11.62
C PRO A 93 2.07 -0.66 10.69
N THR A 94 2.26 0.57 11.18
CA THR A 94 3.23 1.47 10.61
C THR A 94 4.55 0.74 10.72
N SER A 95 5.21 0.46 9.60
CA SER A 95 6.62 0.11 9.63
C SER A 95 7.32 1.24 10.37
N SER A 96 7.59 1.03 11.66
CA SER A 96 8.30 1.97 12.49
C SER A 96 9.65 2.16 11.84
N ASN A 97 9.90 3.32 11.25
CA ASN A 97 11.25 3.75 10.95
C ASN A 97 12.02 3.67 12.27
N GLY A 98 12.93 2.70 12.33
CA GLY A 98 13.86 2.55 13.43
C GLY A 98 14.54 3.89 13.65
N HIS A 99 14.44 4.38 14.86
CA HIS A 99 15.33 5.41 15.38
C HIS A 99 16.75 4.82 15.30
N VAL A 100 17.52 5.23 14.30
CA VAL A 100 18.94 4.88 14.22
C VAL A 100 19.66 5.79 15.21
N ASP A 101 19.77 5.31 16.45
CA ASP A 101 20.84 5.74 17.35
C ASP A 101 22.16 5.41 16.64
N ARG A 102 22.93 6.45 16.32
CA ARG A 102 24.29 6.31 15.82
C ARG A 102 25.15 5.75 16.94
N ASN A 103 25.41 4.45 16.88
CA ASN A 103 26.58 3.87 17.51
C ASN A 103 27.52 3.42 16.40
N ASP A 104 28.66 4.10 16.33
CA ASP A 104 29.84 3.65 15.61
C ASP A 104 30.25 2.29 16.19
N ASP A 105 30.33 1.26 15.36
CA ASP A 105 31.29 0.16 15.51
C ASP A 105 31.24 -0.74 14.27
N ASP A 106 32.42 -0.93 13.67
CA ASP A 106 32.69 -1.70 12.45
C ASP A 106 32.26 -3.16 12.58
N ASN A 107 31.51 -3.69 11.59
CA ASN A 107 31.66 -5.08 11.20
C ASN A 107 31.06 -5.37 9.80
N ASP A 108 31.92 -5.79 8.89
CA ASP A 108 31.56 -6.34 7.59
C ASP A 108 30.81 -7.67 7.76
N ASN A 109 29.58 -7.75 7.24
CA ASN A 109 28.99 -9.01 6.77
C ASN A 109 27.85 -8.68 5.80
N GLU A 110 28.11 -8.93 4.52
CA GLU A 110 27.09 -8.98 3.47
C GLU A 110 26.17 -10.20 3.72
N GLU A 111 24.90 -9.96 4.03
CA GLU A 111 23.85 -10.98 3.96
C GLU A 111 22.66 -10.39 3.19
N LEU A 112 22.58 -10.76 1.90
CA LEU A 112 21.44 -10.51 1.02
C LEU A 112 20.37 -11.57 1.32
N ASP A 113 19.26 -11.19 1.95
CA ASP A 113 18.07 -12.05 2.09
C ASP A 113 16.78 -11.22 1.88
N ASP A 114 16.49 -10.87 0.62
CA ASP A 114 15.15 -10.46 0.20
C ASP A 114 14.48 -11.62 -0.55
N VAL A 115 14.12 -12.67 0.19
CA VAL A 115 13.15 -13.69 -0.23
C VAL A 115 12.17 -13.92 0.91
N VAL A 116 11.08 -13.16 0.93
CA VAL A 116 9.93 -13.51 1.77
C VAL A 116 9.19 -14.66 1.08
N GLU A 117 9.51 -15.90 1.47
CA GLU A 117 8.78 -17.07 0.98
C GLU A 117 7.30 -17.04 1.43
N PRO A 118 6.34 -17.33 0.53
CA PRO A 118 4.89 -17.27 0.82
C PRO A 118 4.37 -18.40 1.75
N GLU A 119 5.23 -19.23 2.33
CA GLU A 119 4.83 -20.42 3.09
C GLU A 119 4.51 -20.18 4.58
N ARG A 120 4.81 -19.00 5.16
CA ARG A 120 4.56 -18.75 6.60
C ARG A 120 3.11 -18.36 6.98
N ILE A 121 2.18 -18.23 6.03
CA ILE A 121 0.77 -17.90 6.34
C ILE A 121 -0.07 -19.15 6.69
N LYS A 122 0.50 -20.37 6.68
CA LYS A 122 -0.26 -21.59 7.04
C LYS A 122 -0.16 -22.05 8.50
N LEU A 123 0.58 -21.38 9.38
CA LEU A 123 0.80 -21.87 10.76
C LEU A 123 0.03 -21.16 11.90
N LEU A 124 -0.90 -20.24 11.60
CA LEU A 124 -1.76 -19.62 12.62
C LEU A 124 -3.23 -20.04 12.56
N ALA A 125 -3.62 -20.85 11.57
CA ALA A 125 -5.00 -21.35 11.43
C ALA A 125 -5.27 -22.71 12.11
N LYS A 126 -4.39 -23.21 13.00
CA LYS A 126 -4.57 -24.55 13.60
C LYS A 126 -4.56 -24.67 15.13
N ASN A 127 -4.48 -23.60 15.91
CA ASN A 127 -4.50 -23.69 17.39
C ASN A 127 -5.63 -22.88 18.04
N LYS A 128 -6.85 -23.01 17.53
CA LYS A 128 -8.07 -22.82 18.34
C LYS A 128 -9.08 -23.91 17.99
N ASN A 129 -8.89 -25.09 18.56
CA ASN A 129 -10.00 -25.93 19.03
C ASN A 129 -9.51 -26.98 20.02
N VAL A 130 -10.19 -26.96 21.17
CA VAL A 130 -10.10 -27.80 22.38
C VAL A 130 -9.02 -27.42 23.38
#